data_AF-A0A2V6F9U7-F1
#
_entry.id   AF-A0A2V6F9U7-F1
#
_cell.length_a   1.000
_cell.length_b   1.000
_cell.length_c   1.000
_cell.angle_alpha   90.00
_cell.angle_beta   90.00
_cell.angle_gamma   90.00
#
_symmetry.space_group_name_H-M   'P 1'
#
loop_
_entity.id
_entity.type
_entity.pdbx_description
1 polymer ?
#
loop_
_entity_poly.entity_id
_entity_poly.type
_entity_poly.pdbx_seq_one_letter_code
_entity_poly.pdbx_strand_id
1 'polypeptide(L)'
;MISLNRSGTSSGNALSANPIISGDGRTVLFESFASDLAAKDFNGFKDVFMLRLGDVDSDNDGMDDDWEMTCFGSLSRDGTGDFDGDGVSDLAEFKAGTNPKNDSSILRALTVTSLSDGSTTVYWSAVPGKTYQVQYKNSVSDANWFSLPGTMIAADYTAAKLDNTAAASSNHFYRVMLVAP
;
A
#
# COMPACT_ATOMS: atom_id res chain seq x y z
N MET A 1 22.13 -8.02 4.12
CA MET A 1 22.58 -6.74 3.55
C MET A 1 21.37 -5.83 3.40
N ILE A 2 21.54 -4.51 3.58
CA ILE A 2 20.44 -3.53 3.58
C ILE A 2 20.45 -2.58 2.37
N SER A 3 21.45 -2.67 1.48
CA SER A 3 21.63 -1.74 0.34
C SER A 3 21.71 -2.45 -1.01
N LEU A 4 21.16 -1.82 -2.05
CA LEU A 4 21.31 -2.19 -3.46
C LEU A 4 22.47 -1.39 -4.10
N ASN A 5 23.11 -1.93 -5.13
CA ASN A 5 24.07 -1.22 -5.97
C ASN A 5 23.34 -0.15 -6.80
N ARG A 6 24.09 0.79 -7.39
CA ARG A 6 23.54 1.89 -8.20
C ARG A 6 22.64 1.42 -9.35
N SER A 7 22.87 0.21 -9.86
CA SER A 7 22.09 -0.36 -10.96
C SER A 7 20.81 -1.07 -10.48
N GLY A 8 20.55 -1.15 -9.18
CA GLY A 8 19.39 -1.86 -8.62
C GLY A 8 19.39 -3.38 -8.84
N THR A 9 20.50 -3.96 -9.31
CA THR A 9 20.56 -5.37 -9.79
C THR A 9 21.20 -6.32 -8.80
N SER A 10 21.88 -5.81 -7.78
CA SER A 10 22.55 -6.60 -6.75
C SER A 10 22.69 -5.77 -5.49
N SER A 11 23.09 -6.40 -4.39
CA SER A 11 23.50 -5.67 -3.19
C SER A 11 24.76 -4.85 -3.43
N GLY A 12 24.98 -3.84 -2.60
CA GLY A 12 26.26 -3.12 -2.54
C GLY A 12 27.45 -4.06 -2.31
N ASN A 13 28.62 -3.71 -2.84
CA ASN A 13 29.81 -4.56 -2.85
C ASN A 13 30.64 -4.56 -1.54
N ALA A 14 30.20 -3.84 -0.50
CA ALA A 14 30.88 -3.77 0.79
C ALA A 14 29.90 -3.61 1.98
N LEU A 15 30.46 -3.53 3.20
CA LEU A 15 29.69 -3.45 4.44
C LEU A 15 28.91 -2.13 4.55
N SER A 16 27.65 -2.25 4.99
CA SER A 16 26.79 -1.14 5.43
C SER A 16 26.52 -1.28 6.93
N ALA A 17 26.56 -0.16 7.66
CA ALA A 17 26.42 -0.12 9.11
C ALA A 17 25.66 1.11 9.61
N ASN A 18 25.34 1.11 10.91
CA ASN A 18 24.71 2.22 11.62
C ASN A 18 23.40 2.74 10.99
N PRO A 19 22.41 1.86 10.70
CA PRO A 19 21.14 2.31 10.15
C PRO A 19 20.33 3.11 11.19
N ILE A 20 19.72 4.20 10.75
CA ILE A 20 18.73 4.98 11.49
C ILE A 20 17.47 5.08 10.62
N ILE A 21 16.31 4.81 11.21
CA ILE A 21 15.02 4.92 10.53
C ILE A 21 14.28 6.18 10.98
N SER A 22 13.66 6.88 10.03
CA SER A 22 12.78 8.02 10.32
C SER A 22 11.53 7.58 11.10
N GLY A 23 10.91 8.51 11.82
CA GLY A 23 9.73 8.22 12.65
C GLY A 23 8.50 7.75 11.86
N ASP A 24 8.43 8.07 10.58
CA ASP A 24 7.42 7.60 9.63
C ASP A 24 7.76 6.22 9.01
N GLY A 25 8.94 5.66 9.32
CA GLY A 25 9.38 4.37 8.79
C GLY A 25 9.83 4.39 7.32
N ARG A 26 9.80 5.53 6.63
CA ARG A 26 10.02 5.60 5.17
C ARG A 26 11.43 5.94 4.74
N THR A 27 12.30 6.38 5.65
CA THR A 27 13.66 6.78 5.31
C THR A 27 14.66 6.04 6.19
N VAL A 28 15.61 5.35 5.55
CA VAL A 28 16.74 4.70 6.23
C VAL A 28 18.02 5.44 5.86
N LEU A 29 18.66 6.05 6.85
CA LEU A 29 20.03 6.58 6.73
C LEU A 29 21.01 5.51 7.18
N PHE A 30 22.07 5.27 6.41
CA PHE A 30 23.11 4.29 6.78
C PHE A 30 24.47 4.71 6.24
N GLU A 31 25.53 4.23 6.88
CA GLU A 31 26.89 4.38 6.38
C GLU A 31 27.27 3.17 5.52
N SER A 32 28.01 3.37 4.42
CA SER A 32 28.48 2.27 3.59
C SER A 32 29.88 2.51 3.02
N PHE A 33 30.69 1.45 2.97
CA PHE A 33 31.99 1.41 2.29
C PHE A 33 31.88 1.00 0.81
N ALA A 34 30.66 0.84 0.30
CA ALA A 34 30.41 0.23 -0.98
C ALA A 34 30.58 1.23 -2.12
N SER A 35 31.62 1.01 -2.93
CA SER A 35 32.02 1.90 -4.03
C SER A 35 31.04 1.90 -5.21
N ASP A 36 30.05 1.01 -5.18
CA ASP A 36 29.06 0.80 -6.24
C ASP A 36 27.68 1.35 -5.89
N LEU A 37 27.51 2.06 -4.77
CA LEU A 37 26.27 2.76 -4.42
C LEU A 37 26.16 4.13 -5.10
N ALA A 38 27.30 4.82 -5.30
CA ALA A 38 27.37 6.11 -5.97
C ALA A 38 28.43 6.12 -7.07
N ALA A 39 28.18 6.89 -8.12
CA ALA A 39 29.21 7.11 -9.14
C ALA A 39 30.38 7.88 -8.51
N LYS A 40 31.59 7.33 -8.64
CA LYS A 40 32.85 7.98 -8.22
C LYS A 40 33.12 8.03 -6.71
N ASP A 41 32.60 7.07 -5.95
CA ASP A 41 33.11 6.79 -4.61
C ASP A 41 34.51 6.14 -4.71
N PHE A 42 35.54 6.98 -4.69
CA PHE A 42 36.94 6.60 -4.92
C PHE A 42 37.84 6.81 -3.70
N ASN A 43 37.30 7.26 -2.57
CA ASN A 43 38.13 7.62 -1.41
C ASN A 43 38.42 6.41 -0.49
N GLY A 44 37.66 5.31 -0.63
CA GLY A 44 37.82 4.10 0.19
C GLY A 44 37.38 4.26 1.65
N PHE A 45 36.70 5.35 1.97
CA PHE A 45 36.09 5.61 3.27
C PHE A 45 34.58 5.36 3.19
N LYS A 46 33.93 5.28 4.35
CA LYS A 46 32.47 5.16 4.40
C LYS A 46 31.81 6.49 4.05
N ASP A 47 30.78 6.44 3.21
CA ASP A 47 29.88 7.55 2.92
C ASP A 47 28.52 7.34 3.60
N VAL A 48 27.73 8.41 3.73
CA VAL A 48 26.37 8.36 4.27
C VAL A 48 25.36 8.33 3.12
N PHE A 49 24.49 7.33 3.13
CA PHE A 49 23.45 7.11 2.13
C PHE A 49 22.06 7.19 2.76
N MET A 50 21.08 7.53 1.92
CA MET A 50 19.65 7.57 2.26
C MET A 50 18.90 6.63 1.34
N LEU A 51 18.10 5.74 1.91
CA LEU A 51 17.13 4.90 1.20
C LEU A 51 15.73 5.38 1.55
N ARG A 52 14.90 5.66 0.54
CA ARG A 52 13.48 5.97 0.70
C ARG A 52 12.65 4.72 0.36
N LEU A 53 11.68 4.41 1.21
CA LEU A 53 10.74 3.30 1.09
C LEU A 53 9.35 3.85 0.77
N GLY A 54 8.65 3.19 -0.14
CA GLY A 54 7.23 3.42 -0.43
C GLY A 54 6.85 4.78 -1.05
N ASP A 55 7.66 5.30 -1.99
CA ASP A 55 7.31 6.46 -2.85
C ASP A 55 8.21 6.59 -4.11
N VAL A 56 9.17 5.66 -4.31
CA VAL A 56 10.09 5.71 -5.46
C VAL A 56 9.47 4.84 -6.54
N ASP A 57 9.23 5.40 -7.72
CA ASP A 57 8.64 4.73 -8.88
C ASP A 57 9.53 5.08 -10.10
N SER A 58 10.46 4.18 -10.42
CA SER A 58 11.51 4.42 -11.41
C SER A 58 11.00 4.29 -12.85
N ASP A 59 10.01 3.44 -13.10
CA ASP A 59 9.45 3.20 -14.43
C ASP A 59 8.12 3.94 -14.68
N ASN A 60 7.60 4.65 -13.67
CA ASN A 60 6.45 5.56 -13.67
C ASN A 60 5.13 4.86 -13.98
N ASP A 61 4.95 3.64 -13.48
CA ASP A 61 3.72 2.87 -13.65
C ASP A 61 2.71 3.04 -12.49
N GLY A 62 3.13 3.72 -11.42
CA GLY A 62 2.34 4.00 -10.24
C GLY A 62 2.43 2.95 -9.13
N MET A 63 3.40 2.04 -9.19
CA MET A 63 3.79 1.13 -8.11
C MET A 63 5.16 1.53 -7.54
N ASP A 64 5.35 1.35 -6.24
CA ASP A 64 6.65 1.69 -5.64
C ASP A 64 7.69 0.59 -5.94
N ASP A 65 8.90 0.98 -6.33
CA ASP A 65 10.04 0.12 -6.66
C ASP A 65 10.32 -0.93 -5.57
N ASP A 66 10.21 -0.55 -4.28
CA ASP A 66 10.48 -1.46 -3.18
C ASP A 66 9.36 -2.49 -3.01
N TRP A 67 8.11 -2.12 -3.29
CA TRP A 67 6.98 -3.04 -3.35
C TRP A 67 7.13 -4.00 -4.54
N GLU A 68 7.49 -3.49 -5.72
CA GLU A 68 7.73 -4.31 -6.92
C GLU A 68 8.91 -5.27 -6.74
N MET A 69 10.03 -4.81 -6.18
CA MET A 69 11.18 -5.67 -5.90
C MET A 69 10.87 -6.73 -4.85
N THR A 70 9.99 -6.43 -3.89
CA THR A 70 9.55 -7.41 -2.88
C THR A 70 8.58 -8.43 -3.48
N CYS A 71 7.66 -7.98 -4.35
CA CYS A 71 6.64 -8.82 -4.96
C CYS A 71 7.19 -9.61 -6.17
N PHE A 72 7.99 -9.00 -7.02
CA PHE A 72 8.35 -9.59 -8.31
C PHE A 72 9.86 -9.75 -8.50
N GLY A 73 10.67 -9.06 -7.70
CA GLY A 73 12.13 -9.05 -7.86
C GLY A 73 12.60 -8.33 -9.12
N SER A 74 11.74 -7.50 -9.72
CA SER A 74 11.99 -6.74 -10.93
C SER A 74 11.03 -5.55 -11.02
N LEU A 75 11.49 -4.46 -11.66
CA LEU A 75 10.75 -3.24 -11.98
C LEU A 75 10.21 -3.28 -13.42
N SER A 76 9.83 -4.45 -13.93
CA SER A 76 9.44 -4.62 -15.34
C SER A 76 7.95 -4.87 -15.50
N ARG A 77 7.19 -4.90 -14.41
CA ARG A 77 5.77 -5.19 -14.44
C ARG A 77 5.03 -3.88 -14.36
N ASP A 78 4.20 -3.59 -15.36
CA ASP A 78 3.45 -2.32 -15.48
C ASP A 78 2.18 -2.24 -14.59
N GLY A 79 2.02 -3.17 -13.66
CA GLY A 79 0.88 -3.25 -12.77
C GLY A 79 -0.45 -3.66 -13.40
N THR A 80 -0.52 -3.90 -14.72
CA THR A 80 -1.76 -4.28 -15.41
C THR A 80 -2.08 -5.78 -15.35
N GLY A 81 -1.08 -6.59 -15.00
CA GLY A 81 -1.24 -8.02 -14.77
C GLY A 81 -1.94 -8.35 -13.46
N ASP A 82 -2.20 -9.64 -13.25
CA ASP A 82 -2.80 -10.24 -12.05
C ASP A 82 -1.91 -11.44 -11.69
N PHE A 83 -0.98 -11.25 -10.74
CA PHE A 83 0.09 -12.21 -10.50
C PHE A 83 -0.38 -13.50 -9.81
N ASP A 84 -1.35 -13.42 -8.91
CA ASP A 84 -1.89 -14.57 -8.19
C ASP A 84 -3.21 -15.11 -8.75
N GLY A 85 -3.83 -14.41 -9.70
CA GLY A 85 -4.98 -14.89 -10.47
C GLY A 85 -6.33 -14.69 -9.77
N ASP A 86 -6.43 -13.76 -8.83
CA ASP A 86 -7.65 -13.50 -8.06
C ASP A 86 -8.65 -12.57 -8.77
N GLY A 87 -8.27 -12.04 -9.93
CA GLY A 87 -9.03 -11.11 -10.75
C GLY A 87 -8.80 -9.63 -10.42
N VAL A 88 -7.87 -9.31 -9.53
CA VAL A 88 -7.44 -7.94 -9.22
C VAL A 88 -6.07 -7.69 -9.86
N SER A 89 -5.91 -6.54 -10.50
CA SER A 89 -4.61 -6.17 -11.06
C SER A 89 -3.59 -5.85 -9.97
N ASP A 90 -2.32 -6.16 -10.18
CA ASP A 90 -1.20 -5.88 -9.28
C ASP A 90 -1.21 -4.40 -8.80
N LEU A 91 -1.51 -3.44 -9.69
CA LEU A 91 -1.61 -2.01 -9.35
C LEU A 91 -2.77 -1.70 -8.39
N ALA A 92 -3.89 -2.41 -8.54
CA ALA A 92 -5.05 -2.25 -7.66
C ALA A 92 -4.75 -2.87 -6.28
N GLU A 93 -3.98 -3.95 -6.24
CA GLU A 93 -3.51 -4.56 -5.00
C GLU A 93 -2.53 -3.68 -4.25
N PHE A 94 -1.55 -3.10 -4.96
CA PHE A 94 -0.65 -2.09 -4.40
C PHE A 94 -1.45 -0.95 -3.74
N LYS A 95 -2.43 -0.39 -4.45
CA LYS A 95 -3.31 0.68 -3.94
C LYS A 95 -4.21 0.23 -2.79
N ALA A 96 -4.62 -1.04 -2.77
CA ALA A 96 -5.43 -1.64 -1.71
C ALA A 96 -4.58 -2.08 -0.50
N GLY A 97 -3.25 -2.11 -0.64
CA GLY A 97 -2.32 -2.62 0.36
C GLY A 97 -2.44 -4.12 0.58
N THR A 98 -2.89 -4.86 -0.43
CA THR A 98 -2.98 -6.32 -0.44
C THR A 98 -1.69 -6.97 -0.95
N ASN A 99 -1.65 -8.30 -0.99
CA ASN A 99 -0.47 -9.07 -1.33
C ASN A 99 -0.69 -9.79 -2.67
N PRO A 100 -0.01 -9.38 -3.76
CA PRO A 100 -0.22 -9.92 -5.11
C PRO A 100 0.33 -11.32 -5.32
N LYS A 101 0.73 -12.00 -4.25
CA LYS A 101 1.20 -13.39 -4.25
C LYS A 101 0.23 -14.33 -3.54
N ASN A 102 -0.92 -13.82 -3.11
CA ASN A 102 -1.84 -14.51 -2.24
C ASN A 102 -3.26 -14.16 -2.63
N ASP A 103 -3.87 -15.04 -3.42
CA ASP A 103 -5.23 -14.92 -3.95
C ASP A 103 -6.35 -14.68 -2.91
N SER A 104 -6.05 -14.94 -1.65
CA SER A 104 -6.96 -14.76 -0.52
C SER A 104 -6.83 -13.38 0.12
N SER A 105 -5.76 -12.66 -0.20
CA SER A 105 -5.51 -11.29 0.23
C SER A 105 -6.13 -10.30 -0.76
N ILE A 106 -7.45 -10.17 -0.75
CA ILE A 106 -8.18 -9.27 -1.66
C ILE A 106 -8.97 -8.21 -0.90
N LEU A 107 -8.99 -6.95 -1.37
CA LEU A 107 -9.90 -5.93 -0.85
C LEU A 107 -11.23 -5.97 -1.60
N ARG A 108 -12.26 -6.57 -0.97
CA ARG A 108 -13.58 -6.73 -1.58
C ARG A 108 -14.70 -6.51 -0.57
N ALA A 109 -15.77 -5.85 -0.99
CA ALA A 109 -17.00 -5.78 -0.22
C ALA A 109 -17.62 -7.19 -0.07
N LEU A 110 -17.93 -7.58 1.16
CA LEU A 110 -18.50 -8.90 1.48
C LEU A 110 -20.02 -8.82 1.54
N THR A 111 -20.54 -7.93 2.38
CA THR A 111 -21.99 -7.71 2.51
C THR A 111 -22.30 -6.32 3.04
N VAL A 112 -23.52 -5.86 2.77
CA VAL A 112 -24.08 -4.63 3.31
C VAL A 112 -25.41 -5.01 3.97
N THR A 113 -25.50 -4.82 5.29
CA THR A 113 -26.65 -5.26 6.08
C THR A 113 -27.36 -4.06 6.67
N SER A 114 -28.63 -3.86 6.31
CA SER A 114 -29.49 -2.86 6.95
C SER A 114 -30.04 -3.38 8.27
N LEU A 115 -30.05 -2.53 9.29
CA LEU A 115 -30.56 -2.82 10.62
C LEU A 115 -31.99 -2.27 10.78
N SER A 116 -32.70 -2.72 11.82
CA SER A 116 -34.10 -2.35 12.07
C SER A 116 -34.30 -0.87 12.38
N ASP A 117 -33.26 -0.17 12.82
CA ASP A 117 -33.26 1.27 13.06
C ASP A 117 -32.97 2.11 11.79
N GLY A 118 -32.82 1.45 10.64
CA GLY A 118 -32.52 2.08 9.35
C GLY A 118 -31.02 2.34 9.10
N SER A 119 -30.15 2.10 10.09
CA SER A 119 -28.71 2.16 9.88
C SER A 119 -28.22 0.98 9.02
N THR A 120 -27.01 1.08 8.48
CA THR A 120 -26.46 0.03 7.61
C THR A 120 -25.01 -0.29 8.01
N THR A 121 -24.65 -1.56 8.06
CA THR A 121 -23.27 -2.00 8.30
C THR A 121 -22.66 -2.54 7.02
N VAL A 122 -21.51 -2.00 6.63
CA VAL A 122 -20.71 -2.46 5.48
C VAL A 122 -19.61 -3.39 5.98
N TYR A 123 -19.48 -4.57 5.40
CA TYR A 123 -18.44 -5.57 5.69
C TYR A 123 -17.54 -5.76 4.47
N TRP A 124 -16.23 -5.88 4.67
CA TRP A 124 -15.25 -6.12 3.60
C TRP A 124 -14.07 -6.97 4.09
N SER A 125 -13.40 -7.63 3.14
CA SER A 125 -12.10 -8.28 3.37
C SER A 125 -11.02 -7.23 3.58
N ALA A 126 -10.19 -7.39 4.61
CA ALA A 126 -9.21 -6.42 5.04
C ALA A 126 -7.84 -7.05 5.30
N VAL A 127 -6.81 -6.21 5.39
CA VAL A 127 -5.48 -6.61 5.84
C VAL A 127 -5.28 -6.12 7.27
N PRO A 128 -5.02 -7.01 8.26
CA PRO A 128 -4.79 -6.61 9.64
C PRO A 128 -3.73 -5.52 9.78
N GLY A 129 -4.01 -4.51 10.61
CA GLY A 129 -3.13 -3.36 10.84
C GLY A 129 -3.24 -2.23 9.81
N LYS A 130 -3.94 -2.44 8.68
CA LYS A 130 -4.22 -1.37 7.71
C LYS A 130 -5.38 -0.49 8.16
N THR A 131 -5.31 0.80 7.81
CA THR A 131 -6.34 1.79 8.10
C THR A 131 -7.24 1.98 6.89
N TYR A 132 -8.56 1.97 7.08
CA TYR A 132 -9.55 2.11 6.02
C TYR A 132 -10.49 3.29 6.27
N GLN A 133 -10.95 3.89 5.17
CA GLN A 133 -12.00 4.89 5.13
C GLN A 133 -13.15 4.37 4.27
N VAL A 134 -14.35 4.34 4.84
CA VAL A 134 -15.58 4.03 4.09
C VAL A 134 -16.17 5.34 3.59
N GLN A 135 -16.56 5.35 2.32
CA GLN A 135 -17.25 6.47 1.69
C GLN A 135 -18.57 6.02 1.09
N TYR A 136 -19.50 6.95 0.96
CA TYR A 136 -20.81 6.69 0.40
C TYR A 136 -21.25 7.79 -0.59
N LYS A 137 -22.26 7.47 -1.39
CA LYS A 137 -23.03 8.43 -2.20
C LYS A 137 -24.46 7.94 -2.37
N ASN A 138 -25.38 8.83 -2.74
CA ASN A 138 -26.82 8.52 -2.73
C ASN A 138 -27.32 8.01 -4.09
N SER A 139 -26.58 8.31 -5.16
CA SER A 139 -26.80 7.79 -6.50
C SER A 139 -25.50 7.30 -7.13
N VAL A 140 -25.60 6.25 -7.95
CA VAL A 140 -24.49 5.80 -8.81
C VAL A 140 -23.98 6.89 -9.75
N SER A 141 -24.84 7.85 -10.12
CA SER A 141 -24.50 8.97 -10.99
C SER A 141 -23.91 10.17 -10.27
N ASP A 142 -23.92 10.19 -8.94
CA ASP A 142 -23.33 11.30 -8.19
C ASP A 142 -21.82 11.34 -8.44
N ALA A 143 -21.30 12.53 -8.73
CA ALA A 143 -19.89 12.76 -9.01
C ALA A 143 -19.01 12.63 -7.76
N ASN A 144 -19.55 13.00 -6.61
CA ASN A 144 -18.80 13.11 -5.36
C ASN A 144 -19.11 11.96 -4.41
N TRP A 145 -18.08 11.52 -3.69
CA TRP A 145 -18.17 10.59 -2.58
C TRP A 145 -18.03 11.35 -1.26
N PHE A 146 -18.83 10.99 -0.27
CA PHE A 146 -18.76 11.52 1.08
C PHE A 146 -18.11 10.51 2.03
N SER A 147 -17.18 10.95 2.87
CA SER A 147 -16.58 10.08 3.88
C SER A 147 -17.53 9.87 5.05
N LEU A 148 -17.70 8.61 5.46
CA LEU A 148 -18.31 8.33 6.77
C LEU A 148 -17.38 8.84 7.89
N PRO A 149 -17.93 9.28 9.03
CA PRO A 149 -17.11 9.80 10.12
C PRO A 149 -16.07 8.80 10.62
N GLY A 150 -14.80 9.22 10.62
CA GLY A 150 -13.65 8.50 11.17
C GLY A 150 -13.15 7.32 10.32
N THR A 151 -11.83 7.11 10.40
CA THR A 151 -11.16 5.92 9.85
C THR A 151 -11.23 4.75 10.83
N MET A 152 -10.83 3.56 10.40
CA MET A 152 -10.68 2.41 11.28
C MET A 152 -9.47 1.57 10.92
N ILE A 153 -8.79 1.02 11.92
CA ILE A 153 -7.73 0.03 11.73
C ILE A 153 -8.37 -1.34 11.72
N ALA A 154 -8.09 -2.15 10.70
CA ALA A 154 -8.58 -3.53 10.64
C ALA A 154 -7.82 -4.37 11.67
N ALA A 155 -8.57 -5.03 12.57
CA ALA A 155 -7.98 -5.92 13.58
C ALA A 155 -7.78 -7.35 13.05
N ASP A 156 -8.52 -7.73 12.01
CA ASP A 156 -8.56 -9.07 11.43
C ASP A 156 -8.76 -8.96 9.90
N TYR A 157 -8.85 -10.09 9.21
CA TYR A 157 -9.06 -10.20 7.77
C TYR A 157 -10.46 -9.78 7.30
N THR A 158 -11.36 -9.45 8.24
CA THR A 158 -12.66 -8.85 7.94
C THR A 158 -12.85 -7.60 8.79
N ALA A 159 -13.28 -6.53 8.15
CA ALA A 159 -13.58 -5.27 8.80
C ALA A 159 -15.04 -4.87 8.54
N ALA A 160 -15.58 -4.05 9.44
CA ALA A 160 -16.95 -3.58 9.37
C ALA A 160 -17.06 -2.12 9.83
N LYS A 161 -17.93 -1.36 9.16
CA LYS A 161 -18.25 0.03 9.52
C LYS A 161 -19.75 0.25 9.52
N LEU A 162 -20.25 0.82 10.62
CA LEU A 162 -21.63 1.27 10.75
C LEU A 162 -21.80 2.65 10.10
N ASP A 163 -22.86 2.75 9.31
CA ASP A 163 -23.36 3.96 8.68
C ASP A 163 -24.73 4.31 9.29
N ASN A 164 -24.74 5.31 10.17
CA ASN A 164 -25.95 5.85 10.77
C ASN A 164 -26.66 6.88 9.86
N THR A 165 -26.03 7.35 8.79
CA THR A 165 -26.63 8.34 7.87
C THR A 165 -27.51 7.67 6.82
N ALA A 166 -27.37 6.35 6.61
CA ALA A 166 -28.22 5.56 5.73
C ALA A 166 -29.71 5.63 6.06
N ALA A 167 -30.08 5.80 7.34
CA ALA A 167 -31.46 5.88 7.77
C ALA A 167 -32.22 7.09 7.18
N ALA A 168 -31.50 8.12 6.72
CA ALA A 168 -32.08 9.35 6.18
C ALA A 168 -32.18 9.37 4.63
N SER A 169 -31.69 8.34 3.94
CA SER A 169 -31.67 8.25 2.47
C SER A 169 -32.34 6.96 1.99
N SER A 170 -32.94 7.00 0.81
CA SER A 170 -33.54 5.80 0.20
C SER A 170 -32.49 4.85 -0.40
N ASN A 171 -31.30 5.35 -0.74
CA ASN A 171 -30.22 4.56 -1.33
C ASN A 171 -28.86 5.08 -0.87
N HIS A 172 -27.95 4.19 -0.49
CA HIS A 172 -26.51 4.46 -0.35
C HIS A 172 -25.70 3.45 -1.17
N PHE A 173 -24.71 3.96 -1.88
CA PHE A 173 -23.67 3.19 -2.56
C PHE A 173 -22.37 3.40 -1.82
N TYR A 174 -21.61 2.34 -1.60
CA TYR A 174 -20.41 2.37 -0.76
C TYR A 174 -19.16 2.09 -1.56
N ARG A 175 -18.04 2.67 -1.11
CA ARG A 175 -16.69 2.20 -1.44
C ARG A 175 -15.82 2.19 -0.20
N VAL A 176 -14.84 1.31 -0.17
CA VAL A 176 -13.84 1.21 0.89
C VAL A 176 -12.49 1.55 0.30
N MET A 177 -11.76 2.42 0.98
CA MET A 177 -10.44 2.90 0.54
C MET A 177 -9.41 2.59 1.62
N LEU A 178 -8.23 2.12 1.21
CA LEU A 178 -7.07 2.14 2.07
C LEU A 178 -6.69 3.61 2.34
N VAL A 179 -6.35 3.93 3.58
CA VAL A 179 -5.78 5.21 3.97
C VAL A 179 -4.28 5.00 4.13
N ALA A 180 -3.49 5.66 3.28
CA ALA A 180 -2.04 5.65 3.42
C ALA A 180 -1.66 6.23 4.80
N PRO A 181 -0.70 5.61 5.51
CA PRO A 181 -0.18 6.13 6.77
C PRO A 181 0.57 7.45 6.57
#